data_AF-A0A439R3E0-F1
#
_entry.id   AF-A0A439R3E0-F1
#
_cell.length_a   1.000
_cell.length_b   1.000
_cell.length_c   1.000
_cell.angle_alpha   90.00
_cell.angle_beta   90.00
_cell.angle_gamma   90.00
#
_symmetry.space_group_name_H-M   'P 1'
#
loop_
_entity.id
_entity.type
_entity.pdbx_description
1 polymer ?
#
loop_
_entity_poly.entity_id
_entity_poly.type
_entity_poly.pdbx_seq_one_letter_code
_entity_poly.pdbx_strand_id
1 'polypeptide(L)'
;AAAPDAWSKDLDQVVVPGAGRFTEVAFYHKNSRTMVLTDLVLNLEPEKLPFIIRPAARLLGVTAPGGKAPIYLRMIIKRKHEQAKAAAERLVAFQPKRVIFSHGRWFHKDGTTLLHQSLAWLL
;
A
#
# COMPACT_ATOMS: atom_id res chain seq x y z
N ALA A 1 -0.69 7.08 -15.58
CA ALA A 1 -1.59 6.22 -16.37
C ALA A 1 -3.03 6.55 -15.98
N ALA A 2 -3.96 6.44 -16.93
CA ALA A 2 -5.40 6.54 -16.67
C ALA A 2 -6.02 5.14 -16.71
N ALA A 3 -7.15 4.95 -16.04
CA ALA A 3 -7.89 3.71 -16.13
C ALA A 3 -8.45 3.50 -17.55
N PRO A 4 -8.52 2.25 -18.05
CA PRO A 4 -9.16 1.97 -19.34
C PRO A 4 -10.62 2.45 -19.37
N ASP A 5 -11.12 2.85 -20.53
CA ASP A 5 -12.45 3.46 -20.69
C ASP A 5 -13.59 2.62 -20.12
N ALA A 6 -13.48 1.29 -20.21
CA ALA A 6 -14.46 0.36 -19.65
C ALA A 6 -14.62 0.49 -18.12
N TRP A 7 -13.60 1.00 -17.41
CA TRP A 7 -13.54 1.07 -15.95
C TRP A 7 -13.30 2.48 -15.40
N SER A 8 -12.98 3.46 -16.26
CA SER A 8 -12.57 4.81 -15.85
C SER A 8 -13.67 5.58 -15.10
N LYS A 9 -14.94 5.18 -15.28
CA LYS A 9 -16.07 5.71 -14.50
C LYS A 9 -15.98 5.29 -13.04
N ASP A 10 -15.61 4.03 -12.76
CA ASP A 10 -15.69 3.43 -11.42
C ASP A 10 -14.35 3.42 -10.67
N LEU A 11 -13.24 3.28 -11.41
CA LEU A 11 -11.89 3.10 -10.87
C LEU A 11 -10.96 4.23 -11.31
N ASP A 12 -10.31 4.87 -10.34
CA ASP A 12 -9.08 5.62 -10.57
C ASP A 12 -7.86 4.71 -10.40
N GLN A 13 -6.75 5.04 -11.07
CA GLN A 13 -5.50 4.30 -10.98
C GLN A 13 -4.34 5.23 -10.64
N VAL A 14 -3.43 4.74 -9.81
CA VAL A 14 -2.16 5.40 -9.50
C VAL A 14 -1.04 4.41 -9.69
N VAL A 15 -0.08 4.80 -10.53
CA VAL A 15 1.15 4.03 -10.71
C VAL A 15 2.16 4.49 -9.67
N VAL A 16 2.64 3.56 -8.84
CA VAL A 16 3.71 3.80 -7.89
C VAL A 16 5.00 3.18 -8.44
N PRO A 17 5.95 3.99 -8.93
CA PRO A 17 7.17 3.48 -9.54
C PRO A 17 8.17 3.01 -8.48
N GLY A 18 8.98 2.02 -8.85
CA GLY A 18 10.24 1.68 -8.16
C GLY A 18 11.37 1.50 -9.16
N ALA A 19 12.58 1.24 -8.65
CA ALA A 19 13.72 0.90 -9.50
C ALA A 19 13.64 -0.53 -10.06
N GLY A 20 14.43 -0.79 -11.11
CA GLY A 20 14.45 -2.09 -11.79
C GLY A 20 13.13 -2.34 -12.51
N ARG A 21 12.54 -3.52 -12.29
CA ARG A 21 11.26 -3.94 -12.89
C ARG A 21 10.07 -3.84 -11.94
N PHE A 22 10.25 -3.21 -10.77
CA PHE A 22 9.14 -3.04 -9.83
C PHE A 22 8.26 -1.87 -10.25
N THR A 23 6.95 -2.11 -10.33
CA THR A 23 5.92 -1.08 -10.47
C THR A 23 4.65 -1.64 -9.87
N GLU A 24 4.00 -0.85 -9.02
CA GLU A 24 2.69 -1.20 -8.49
C GLU A 24 1.62 -0.28 -9.10
N VAL A 25 0.47 -0.86 -9.46
CA VAL A 25 -0.72 -0.09 -9.87
C VAL A 25 -1.76 -0.25 -8.76
N ALA A 26 -2.03 0.86 -8.08
CA ALA A 26 -3.07 0.96 -7.07
C ALA A 26 -4.39 1.39 -7.71
N PHE A 27 -5.50 0.85 -7.23
CA PHE A 27 -6.84 1.18 -7.71
C PHE A 27 -7.66 1.83 -6.61
N TYR A 28 -8.38 2.89 -6.95
CA TYR A 28 -9.36 3.51 -6.07
C TYR A 28 -10.76 3.36 -6.66
N HIS A 29 -11.60 2.60 -5.98
CA HIS A 29 -13.00 2.46 -6.34
C HIS A 29 -13.82 3.60 -5.73
N LYS A 30 -14.37 4.45 -6.60
CA LYS A 30 -14.98 5.73 -6.24
C LYS A 30 -16.23 5.55 -5.37
N ASN A 31 -17.15 4.69 -5.79
CA ASN A 31 -18.44 4.52 -5.13
C ASN A 31 -18.30 4.02 -3.68
N SER A 32 -17.46 3.00 -3.46
CA SER A 32 -17.23 2.46 -2.11
C SER A 32 -16.10 3.16 -1.33
N ARG A 33 -15.42 4.14 -1.93
CA ARG A 33 -14.22 4.80 -1.40
C ARG A 33 -13.18 3.80 -0.89
N THR A 34 -12.90 2.78 -1.72
CA THR A 34 -12.02 1.67 -1.36
C THR A 34 -10.73 1.76 -2.15
N MET A 35 -9.60 1.77 -1.44
CA MET A 35 -8.29 1.62 -2.06
C MET A 35 -7.92 0.14 -2.14
N VAL A 36 -7.38 -0.28 -3.27
CA VAL A 36 -6.87 -1.63 -3.51
C VAL A 36 -5.38 -1.53 -3.85
N LEU A 37 -4.54 -2.16 -3.03
CA LEU A 37 -3.09 -2.21 -3.15
C LEU A 37 -2.62 -3.67 -3.25
N THR A 38 -1.33 -3.84 -3.46
CA THR A 38 -0.66 -5.14 -3.42
C THR A 38 0.47 -5.09 -2.39
N ASP A 39 1.70 -4.79 -2.80
CA ASP A 39 2.91 -4.91 -1.97
C ASP A 39 3.32 -3.62 -1.24
N LEU A 40 2.65 -2.50 -1.51
CA LEU A 40 2.85 -1.24 -0.77
C LEU A 40 2.52 -1.36 0.72
N VAL A 41 1.64 -2.30 1.08
CA VAL A 41 1.24 -2.58 2.47
C VAL A 41 1.13 -4.09 2.67
N LEU A 42 2.05 -4.65 3.47
CA LEU A 42 1.90 -5.98 4.04
C LEU A 42 1.58 -5.82 5.52
N ASN A 43 0.45 -6.36 5.97
CA ASN A 43 -0.02 -6.24 7.35
C ASN A 43 -0.28 -7.61 7.98
N LEU A 44 0.76 -8.43 8.01
CA LEU A 44 0.70 -9.82 8.47
C LEU A 44 0.33 -9.91 9.94
N GLU A 45 -0.69 -10.71 10.27
CA GLU A 45 -1.16 -10.94 11.64
C GLU A 45 -0.13 -11.80 12.38
N PRO A 46 0.60 -11.29 13.39
CA PRO A 46 1.65 -12.04 14.07
C PRO A 46 1.18 -13.40 14.60
N GLU A 47 -0.06 -13.48 15.08
CA GLU A 47 -0.71 -14.69 15.57
C GLU A 47 -0.83 -15.80 14.51
N LYS A 48 -0.91 -15.45 13.22
CA LYS A 48 -0.96 -16.39 12.10
C LYS A 48 0.42 -16.81 11.58
N LEU A 49 1.49 -16.18 12.08
CA LEU A 49 2.86 -16.52 11.70
C LEU A 49 3.46 -17.57 12.65
N PRO A 50 4.26 -18.52 12.14
CA PRO A 50 5.12 -19.38 12.98
C PRO A 50 5.93 -18.54 13.96
N PHE A 51 6.01 -18.98 15.22
CA PHE A 51 6.65 -18.21 16.30
C PHE A 51 8.08 -17.78 15.96
N ILE A 52 8.84 -18.67 15.30
CA ILE A 52 10.23 -18.46 14.90
C ILE A 52 10.40 -17.28 13.93
N ILE A 53 9.41 -17.03 13.05
CA ILE A 53 9.53 -15.97 12.03
C ILE A 53 8.95 -14.62 12.47
N ARG A 54 8.19 -14.58 13.58
CA ARG A 54 7.54 -13.34 14.07
C ARG A 54 8.54 -12.20 14.32
N PRO A 55 9.72 -12.43 14.95
CA PRO A 55 10.70 -11.36 15.16
C PRO A 55 11.23 -10.81 13.84
N ALA A 56 11.54 -11.68 12.89
CA ALA A 56 12.02 -11.28 11.56
C ALA A 56 10.95 -10.48 10.80
N ALA A 57 9.69 -10.92 10.81
CA ALA A 57 8.59 -10.20 10.18
C ALA A 57 8.37 -8.80 10.80
N ARG A 58 8.47 -8.68 12.12
CA ARG A 58 8.43 -7.37 12.81
C ARG A 58 9.58 -6.47 12.38
N LEU A 59 10.81 -7.00 12.30
CA LEU A 59 11.98 -6.23 11.90
C LEU A 59 11.88 -5.74 10.44
N LEU A 60 11.31 -6.55 9.54
CA LEU A 60 11.03 -6.16 8.16
C LEU A 60 9.96 -5.04 8.07
N GLY A 61 9.15 -4.87 9.13
CA GLY A 61 8.10 -3.87 9.23
C GLY A 61 6.79 -4.27 8.57
N VAL A 62 6.53 -5.58 8.39
CA VAL A 62 5.40 -6.11 7.60
C VAL A 62 4.26 -6.66 8.46
N THR A 63 4.33 -6.51 9.77
CA THR A 63 3.34 -7.08 10.71
C THR A 63 2.33 -6.07 11.19
N ALA A 64 1.12 -6.54 11.50
CA ALA A 64 0.08 -5.75 12.12
C ALA A 64 0.36 -5.42 13.61
N PRO A 65 -0.19 -4.29 14.11
CA PRO A 65 -0.82 -3.21 13.35
C PRO A 65 0.23 -2.28 12.68
N GLY A 66 -0.13 -1.65 11.56
CA GLY A 66 0.72 -0.64 10.90
C GLY A 66 1.84 -1.21 10.02
N GLY A 67 1.61 -2.39 9.44
CA GLY A 67 2.50 -3.01 8.48
C GLY A 67 2.74 -2.11 7.26
N LYS A 68 3.93 -2.22 6.70
CA LYS A 68 4.45 -1.43 5.57
C LYS A 68 4.90 -2.38 4.47
N ALA A 69 5.32 -1.83 3.34
CA ALA A 69 6.14 -2.59 2.40
C ALA A 69 7.40 -3.17 3.11
N PRO A 70 7.83 -4.40 2.78
CA PRO A 70 9.09 -4.95 3.26
C PRO A 70 10.27 -4.00 3.06
N ILE A 71 11.27 -4.05 3.94
CA ILE A 71 12.40 -3.12 3.89
C ILE A 71 13.14 -3.13 2.54
N TYR A 72 13.33 -4.28 1.91
CA TYR A 72 13.97 -4.37 0.61
C TYR A 72 13.16 -3.63 -0.47
N LEU A 73 11.82 -3.75 -0.43
CA LEU A 73 10.94 -3.11 -1.39
C LEU A 73 10.91 -1.59 -1.16
N ARG A 74 10.92 -1.16 0.10
CA ARG A 74 11.08 0.26 0.44
C ARG A 74 12.35 0.85 -0.17
N MET A 75 13.47 0.12 -0.17
CA MET A 75 14.71 0.57 -0.82
C MET A 75 14.57 0.67 -2.35
N ILE A 76 13.86 -0.27 -2.98
CA ILE A 76 13.60 -0.24 -4.42
C ILE A 76 12.73 0.97 -4.80
N ILE A 77 11.68 1.26 -4.03
CA ILE A 77 10.78 2.38 -4.28
C ILE A 77 11.48 3.73 -4.01
N LYS A 78 12.29 3.83 -2.94
CA LYS A 78 13.05 5.05 -2.61
C LYS A 78 14.02 5.48 -3.70
N ARG A 79 14.46 4.59 -4.59
CA ARG A 79 15.28 4.97 -5.76
C ARG A 79 14.50 5.81 -6.80
N LYS A 80 13.18 5.86 -6.71
CA LYS A 80 12.29 6.73 -7.50
C LYS A 80 11.50 7.67 -6.58
N HIS A 81 12.15 8.17 -5.51
CA HIS A 81 11.51 8.85 -4.38
C HIS A 81 10.48 9.90 -4.78
N GLU A 82 10.85 10.92 -5.57
CA GLU A 82 9.93 12.02 -5.93
C GLU A 82 8.64 11.53 -6.58
N GLN A 83 8.75 10.60 -7.54
CA GLN A 83 7.61 10.07 -8.28
C GLN A 83 6.76 9.15 -7.40
N ALA A 84 7.40 8.36 -6.55
CA ALA A 84 6.73 7.48 -5.61
C ALA A 84 6.05 8.26 -4.48
N LYS A 85 6.65 9.35 -3.99
CA LYS A 85 6.08 10.25 -3.00
C LYS A 85 4.84 10.94 -3.55
N ALA A 86 4.92 11.54 -4.74
CA ALA A 86 3.77 12.15 -5.39
C ALA A 86 2.62 11.13 -5.62
N ALA A 87 2.97 9.88 -5.95
CA ALA A 87 1.98 8.81 -6.06
C ALA A 87 1.34 8.49 -4.68
N ALA A 88 2.15 8.35 -3.62
CA ALA A 88 1.66 8.10 -2.26
C ALA A 88 0.76 9.23 -1.74
N GLU A 89 1.12 10.50 -1.98
CA GLU A 89 0.29 11.66 -1.64
C GLU A 89 -1.07 11.58 -2.34
N ARG A 90 -1.11 11.20 -3.62
CA ARG A 90 -2.38 10.97 -4.34
C ARG A 90 -3.20 9.84 -3.73
N LEU A 91 -2.57 8.73 -3.36
CA LEU A 91 -3.25 7.60 -2.71
C LEU A 91 -3.96 8.03 -1.42
N VAL A 92 -3.29 8.83 -0.59
CA VAL A 92 -3.86 9.37 0.65
C VAL A 92 -4.94 10.43 0.35
N ALA A 93 -4.72 11.28 -0.66
CA ALA A 93 -5.65 12.35 -1.03
C ALA A 93 -7.02 11.86 -1.52
N PHE A 94 -7.12 10.62 -2.04
CA PHE A 94 -8.41 9.98 -2.31
C PHE A 94 -9.27 9.78 -1.06
N GLN A 95 -8.68 9.87 0.13
CA GLN A 95 -9.33 9.68 1.42
C GLN A 95 -10.15 8.36 1.48
N PRO A 96 -9.52 7.19 1.28
CA PRO A 96 -10.25 5.94 1.27
C PRO A 96 -10.87 5.64 2.65
N LYS A 97 -12.12 5.19 2.66
CA LYS A 97 -12.77 4.68 3.89
C LYS A 97 -12.12 3.38 4.35
N ARG A 98 -11.63 2.58 3.40
CA ARG A 98 -11.04 1.27 3.64
C ARG A 98 -9.94 0.96 2.61
N VAL A 99 -8.98 0.13 2.99
CA VAL A 99 -7.85 -0.25 2.13
C VAL A 99 -7.69 -1.75 2.14
N ILE A 100 -7.82 -2.37 0.97
CA ILE A 100 -7.63 -3.80 0.72
C ILE A 100 -6.24 -4.00 0.12
N PHE A 101 -5.54 -5.02 0.56
CA PHE A 101 -4.24 -5.40 0.02
C PHE A 101 -4.03 -6.92 0.11
N SER A 102 -3.07 -7.44 -0.66
CA SER A 102 -2.87 -8.87 -0.88
C SER A 102 -2.47 -9.67 0.36
N HIS A 103 -1.96 -9.01 1.41
CA HIS A 103 -1.25 -9.69 2.49
C HIS A 103 -1.68 -9.25 3.89
N GLY A 104 -2.34 -10.17 4.61
CA GLY A 104 -2.67 -10.02 6.03
C GLY A 104 -3.97 -9.27 6.28
N ARG A 105 -4.06 -8.59 7.42
CA ARG A 105 -5.28 -7.92 7.88
C ARG A 105 -5.42 -6.56 7.19
N TRP A 106 -6.33 -6.46 6.24
CA TRP A 106 -6.64 -5.22 5.54
C TRP A 106 -7.32 -4.17 6.46
N PHE A 107 -7.31 -2.90 6.02
CA PHE A 107 -7.88 -1.80 6.81
C PHE A 107 -9.37 -1.66 6.55
N HIS A 108 -10.19 -2.26 7.43
CA HIS A 108 -11.65 -2.23 7.32
C HIS A 108 -12.28 -0.84 7.50
N LYS A 109 -11.67 -0.01 8.36
CA LYS A 109 -12.08 1.35 8.69
C LYS A 109 -10.86 2.24 8.84
N ASP A 110 -11.07 3.56 8.94
CA ASP A 110 -10.01 4.55 9.13
C ASP A 110 -8.94 4.48 8.04
N GLY A 111 -9.35 4.11 6.82
CA GLY A 111 -8.48 3.76 5.71
C GLY A 111 -7.43 4.84 5.40
N THR A 112 -7.83 6.10 5.30
CA THR A 112 -6.91 7.23 5.08
C THR A 112 -5.81 7.31 6.14
N THR A 113 -6.19 7.23 7.42
CA THR A 113 -5.25 7.36 8.55
C THR A 113 -4.26 6.21 8.57
N LEU A 114 -4.76 4.99 8.46
CA LEU A 114 -3.92 3.78 8.48
C LEU A 114 -3.05 3.70 7.22
N LEU A 115 -3.56 4.09 6.05
CA LEU A 115 -2.78 4.19 4.83
C LEU A 115 -1.64 5.19 4.96
N HIS A 116 -1.91 6.38 5.50
CA HIS A 116 -0.89 7.38 5.76
C HIS A 116 0.21 6.83 6.68
N GLN A 117 -0.15 6.12 7.76
CA GLN A 117 0.82 5.50 8.67
C GLN A 117 1.68 4.43 7.96
N SER A 118 1.07 3.59 7.12
CA SER A 118 1.78 2.58 6.34
C SER A 118 2.68 3.17 5.24
N LEU A 119 2.36 4.37 4.74
CA LEU A 119 3.13 5.10 3.72
C LEU A 119 4.06 6.19 4.30
N ALA A 120 4.09 6.39 5.62
CA ALA A 120 4.89 7.44 6.27
C ALA A 120 6.41 7.33 6.07
N TRP A 121 6.90 6.21 5.55
CA TRP A 121 8.32 6.05 5.17
C TRP A 121 8.66 6.68 3.81
N LEU A 122 7.63 7.09 3.05
CA LEU A 122 7.69 7.63 1.70
C LEU A 122 7.13 9.07 1.61
N LEU A 123 6.18 9.42 2.47
CA LEU A 123 5.63 10.78 2.66
C LEU A 123 6.60 11.64 3.48
#